data_AF-A0A7K2Z9Y2-F1
#
_entry.id   AF-A0A7K2Z9Y2-F1
#
_cell.length_a   1.000
_cell.length_b   1.000
_cell.length_c   1.000
_cell.angle_alpha   90.00
_cell.angle_beta   90.00
_cell.angle_gamma   90.00
#
_symmetry.space_group_name_H-M   'P 1'
#
loop_
_entity.id
_entity.type
_entity.pdbx_description
1 polymer ?
#
loop_
_entity_poly.entity_id
_entity_poly.type
_entity_poly.pdbx_seq_one_letter_code
_entity_poly.pdbx_strand_id
1 'polypeptide(L)'
;GLRPGPRSSNAGGAEVVTPVPALRVDVVAAVGAGDAFAAGFLSATLRGLPVRDRVRHGHLMAAAVLTVPGDLTEPPARDHADRLVALDDEAWGRLRLGPGWTAADRAPEEVRTP
;
A
#
# COMPACT_ATOMS: atom_id res chain seq x y z
N GLY A 1 38.18 -20.93 40.83
CA GLY A 1 36.78 -20.48 40.83
C GLY A 1 36.61 -19.36 39.83
N LEU A 2 35.93 -19.60 38.72
CA LEU A 2 35.67 -18.62 37.67
C LEU A 2 34.39 -17.86 38.02
N ARG A 3 34.43 -16.52 38.16
CA ARG A 3 33.21 -15.71 38.28
C ARG A 3 32.54 -15.60 36.91
N PRO A 4 31.23 -15.84 36.78
CA PRO A 4 30.50 -15.44 35.58
C PRO A 4 30.43 -13.91 35.51
N GLY A 5 30.85 -13.32 34.40
CA GLY A 5 30.64 -11.91 34.10
C GLY A 5 29.15 -11.58 33.96
N PRO A 6 28.74 -10.31 34.14
CA PRO A 6 27.34 -9.92 34.06
C PRO A 6 26.79 -10.19 32.66
N ARG A 7 25.62 -10.81 32.64
CA ARG A 7 24.83 -11.17 31.47
C ARG A 7 24.61 -9.93 30.60
N SER A 8 24.82 -10.11 29.29
CA SER A 8 24.38 -9.16 28.26
C SER A 8 22.92 -8.79 28.52
N SER A 9 22.65 -7.49 28.72
CA SER A 9 21.32 -6.93 28.76
C SER A 9 20.72 -7.06 27.36
N ASN A 10 19.74 -7.96 27.19
CA ASN A 10 18.84 -7.90 26.04
C ASN A 10 18.12 -6.55 26.10
N ALA A 11 18.57 -5.61 25.28
CA ALA A 11 17.78 -4.44 24.92
C ALA A 11 16.62 -4.97 24.09
N GLY A 12 15.53 -5.34 24.77
CA GLY A 12 14.25 -5.62 24.14
C GLY A 12 13.76 -4.34 23.50
N GLY A 13 14.19 -4.08 22.26
CA GLY A 13 13.51 -3.12 21.41
C GLY A 13 12.05 -3.54 21.36
N ALA A 14 11.16 -2.68 21.86
CA ALA A 14 9.74 -2.96 21.85
C ALA A 14 9.33 -3.26 20.40
N GLU A 15 8.82 -4.46 20.16
CA GLU A 15 8.29 -4.85 18.86
C GLU A 15 7.04 -4.00 18.59
N VAL A 16 7.15 -3.03 17.67
CA VAL A 16 6.01 -2.20 17.27
C VAL A 16 5.28 -2.89 16.14
N VAL A 17 4.13 -3.49 16.45
CA VAL A 17 3.23 -4.11 15.46
C VAL A 17 2.17 -3.08 15.05
N THR A 18 2.09 -2.77 13.75
CA THR A 18 1.02 -1.93 13.19
C THR A 18 0.09 -2.79 12.33
N PRO A 19 -1.03 -3.29 12.87
CA PRO A 19 -1.99 -4.04 12.08
C PRO A 19 -2.72 -3.09 11.13
N VAL A 20 -2.72 -3.41 9.83
CA VAL A 20 -3.49 -2.70 8.81
C VAL A 20 -4.36 -3.71 8.08
N PRO A 21 -5.70 -3.56 8.09
CA PRO A 21 -6.58 -4.46 7.36
C PRO A 21 -6.29 -4.43 5.86
N ALA A 22 -6.17 -5.61 5.26
CA ALA A 22 -6.12 -5.74 3.81
C ALA A 22 -7.45 -5.31 3.18
N LEU A 23 -7.38 -4.66 2.03
CA LEU A 23 -8.56 -4.30 1.24
C LEU A 23 -9.24 -5.55 0.70
N ARG A 24 -10.57 -5.50 0.64
CA ARG A 24 -11.36 -6.52 -0.06
C ARG A 24 -11.45 -6.14 -1.54
N VAL A 25 -11.02 -7.04 -2.40
CA VAL A 25 -10.95 -6.86 -3.86
C VAL A 25 -11.56 -8.07 -4.55
N ASP A 26 -12.22 -7.85 -5.69
CA ASP A 26 -12.69 -8.91 -6.57
C ASP A 26 -11.52 -9.35 -7.47
N VAL A 27 -10.90 -10.50 -7.14
CA VAL A 27 -9.65 -10.96 -7.75
C VAL A 27 -9.88 -11.51 -9.16
N VAL A 28 -9.17 -10.96 -10.15
CA VAL A 28 -9.21 -11.41 -11.55
C VAL A 28 -7.98 -12.28 -11.94
N ALA A 29 -6.77 -11.96 -11.46
CA ALA A 29 -5.55 -12.78 -11.56
C ALA A 29 -4.50 -12.37 -10.51
N ALA A 30 -3.76 -13.33 -9.92
CA ALA A 30 -2.92 -13.09 -8.73
C ALA A 30 -1.43 -12.71 -9.01
N VAL A 31 -0.97 -12.81 -10.25
CA VAL A 31 0.43 -12.52 -10.59
C VAL A 31 0.70 -11.01 -10.48
N GLY A 32 1.81 -10.62 -9.85
CA GLY A 32 2.24 -9.22 -9.73
C GLY A 32 1.67 -8.43 -8.54
N ALA A 33 0.71 -8.96 -7.78
CA ALA A 33 0.14 -8.26 -6.62
C ALA A 33 1.16 -8.00 -5.49
N GLY A 34 2.09 -8.95 -5.28
CA GLY A 34 3.18 -8.80 -4.31
C GLY A 34 4.16 -7.69 -4.70
N ASP A 35 4.57 -7.65 -5.97
CA ASP A 35 5.47 -6.62 -6.48
C ASP A 35 4.80 -5.25 -6.46
N ALA A 36 3.50 -5.18 -6.78
CA ALA A 36 2.73 -3.95 -6.68
C ALA A 36 2.61 -3.46 -5.23
N PHE A 37 2.37 -4.36 -4.28
CA PHE A 37 2.41 -4.02 -2.86
C PHE A 37 3.78 -3.45 -2.47
N ALA A 38 4.86 -4.14 -2.85
CA ALA A 38 6.22 -3.71 -2.55
C ALA A 38 6.52 -2.33 -3.17
N ALA A 39 6.11 -2.10 -4.42
CA ALA A 39 6.27 -0.81 -5.10
C ALA A 39 5.53 0.31 -4.37
N GLY A 40 4.28 0.09 -3.96
CA GLY A 40 3.50 1.06 -3.18
C GLY A 40 4.14 1.38 -1.83
N PHE A 41 4.58 0.35 -1.11
CA PHE A 41 5.22 0.49 0.19
C PHE A 41 6.57 1.23 0.10
N LEU A 42 7.42 0.87 -0.86
CA LEU A 42 8.72 1.49 -1.08
C LEU A 42 8.58 2.93 -1.54
N SER A 43 7.62 3.23 -2.42
CA SER A 43 7.31 4.61 -2.83
C SER A 43 6.90 5.49 -1.65
N ALA A 44 6.04 4.99 -0.76
CA ALA A 44 5.65 5.68 0.46
C ALA A 44 6.80 5.80 1.47
N THR A 45 7.70 4.81 1.51
CA THR A 45 8.92 4.85 2.32
C THR A 45 9.86 5.97 1.87
N LEU A 46 10.10 6.08 0.56
CA LEU A 46 10.93 7.14 -0.03
C LEU A 46 10.35 8.55 0.19
N ARG A 47 9.03 8.65 0.40
CA ARG A 47 8.34 9.90 0.79
C ARG A 47 8.36 10.19 2.30
N GLY A 48 8.92 9.30 3.13
CA GLY A 48 9.00 9.50 4.58
C GLY A 48 7.66 9.36 5.31
N LEU A 49 6.65 8.72 4.71
CA LEU A 49 5.32 8.61 5.32
C LEU A 49 5.33 7.73 6.59
N PRO A 50 4.34 7.85 7.49
CA PRO A 50 4.16 6.92 8.60
C PRO A 50 3.98 5.47 8.14
N VAL A 51 4.40 4.48 8.94
CA VAL A 51 4.36 3.06 8.56
C VAL A 51 2.97 2.58 8.15
N ARG A 52 1.92 3.03 8.86
CA ARG A 52 0.52 2.74 8.53
C ARG A 52 0.20 3.11 7.08
N ASP A 53 0.59 4.32 6.69
CA ASP A 53 0.29 4.89 5.39
C ASP A 53 1.09 4.19 4.27
N ARG A 54 2.32 3.73 4.58
CA ARG A 54 3.10 2.89 3.65
C ARG A 54 2.42 1.57 3.35
N VAL A 55 1.90 0.90 4.38
CA VAL A 55 1.18 -0.36 4.22
C VAL A 55 -0.12 -0.14 3.43
N ARG A 56 -0.84 0.96 3.69
CA ARG A 56 -2.03 1.33 2.92
C ARG A 56 -1.73 1.59 1.45
N HIS A 57 -0.63 2.26 1.13
CA HIS A 57 -0.19 2.43 -0.27
C HIS A 57 0.13 1.08 -0.94
N GLY A 58 0.76 0.15 -0.22
CA GLY A 58 0.96 -1.20 -0.73
C GLY A 58 -0.36 -1.91 -1.05
N HIS A 59 -1.36 -1.82 -0.16
CA HIS A 59 -2.67 -2.40 -0.41
C HIS A 59 -3.39 -1.79 -1.62
N LEU A 60 -3.33 -0.46 -1.80
CA LEU A 60 -3.91 0.20 -2.96
C LEU A 60 -3.24 -0.24 -4.28
N MET A 61 -1.92 -0.37 -4.31
CA MET A 61 -1.22 -0.85 -5.50
C MET A 61 -1.53 -2.31 -5.82
N ALA A 62 -1.58 -3.19 -4.81
CA ALA A 62 -2.01 -4.57 -5.00
C ALA A 62 -3.46 -4.64 -5.51
N ALA A 63 -4.36 -3.80 -4.97
CA ALA A 63 -5.74 -3.73 -5.42
C ALA A 63 -5.87 -3.31 -6.89
N ALA A 64 -5.01 -2.41 -7.38
CA ALA A 64 -5.02 -1.99 -8.79
C ALA A 64 -4.72 -3.18 -9.73
N VAL A 65 -3.72 -4.01 -9.38
CA VAL A 65 -3.38 -5.23 -10.14
C VAL A 65 -4.50 -6.26 -10.08
N LEU A 66 -5.12 -6.45 -8.91
CA LEU A 66 -6.11 -7.50 -8.71
C LEU A 66 -7.48 -7.21 -9.35
N THR A 67 -7.80 -5.95 -9.65
CA THR A 67 -9.14 -5.49 -10.09
C THR A 67 -9.26 -5.20 -11.59
N VAL A 68 -8.21 -5.46 -12.39
CA VAL A 68 -8.23 -5.29 -13.85
C VAL A 68 -7.82 -6.60 -14.53
N PRO A 69 -8.53 -7.05 -15.58
CA PRO A 69 -8.06 -8.13 -16.43
C PRO A 69 -6.93 -7.62 -17.35
N GLY A 70 -5.67 -7.96 -17.07
CA GLY A 70 -4.55 -7.70 -17.98
C GLY A 70 -3.20 -7.47 -17.30
N ASP A 71 -2.10 -7.73 -18.04
CA ASP A 71 -0.70 -7.70 -17.56
C ASP A 71 -0.21 -6.32 -17.10
N LEU A 72 -0.87 -5.23 -17.49
CA LEU A 72 -0.48 -3.87 -17.16
C LEU A 72 -1.70 -3.08 -16.69
N THR A 73 -1.64 -2.67 -15.42
CA THR A 73 -2.65 -1.81 -14.80
C THR A 73 -2.06 -0.43 -14.59
N GLU A 74 -2.85 0.60 -14.89
CA GLU A 74 -2.43 1.97 -14.60
C GLU A 74 -2.50 2.18 -13.08
N PRO A 75 -1.39 2.57 -12.41
CA PRO A 75 -1.43 2.86 -10.99
C PRO A 75 -2.43 3.99 -10.70
N PRO A 76 -3.11 3.97 -9.54
CA PRO A 76 -3.99 5.06 -9.15
C PRO A 76 -3.24 6.38 -9.14
N ALA A 77 -3.91 7.45 -9.58
CA ALA A 77 -3.36 8.79 -9.49
C ALA A 77 -2.92 9.09 -8.05
N ARG A 78 -1.75 9.70 -7.87
CA ARG A 78 -1.12 9.91 -6.56
C ARG A 78 -2.07 10.59 -5.57
N ASP A 79 -2.69 11.68 -5.97
CA ASP A 79 -3.61 12.45 -5.11
C ASP A 79 -4.86 11.64 -4.72
N HIS A 80 -5.31 10.73 -5.58
CA HIS A 80 -6.41 9.83 -5.26
C HIS A 80 -5.97 8.78 -4.24
N ALA A 81 -4.81 8.16 -4.44
CA ALA A 81 -4.26 7.20 -3.49
C ALA A 81 -3.99 7.84 -2.12
N ASP A 82 -3.42 9.04 -2.09
CA ASP A 82 -3.15 9.78 -0.85
C ASP A 82 -4.45 10.11 -0.09
N ARG A 83 -5.52 10.51 -0.80
CA ARG A 83 -6.86 10.72 -0.19
C ARG A 83 -7.42 9.46 0.43
N LEU A 84 -7.30 8.31 -0.23
CA LEU A 84 -7.78 7.02 0.31
C LEU A 84 -6.93 6.55 1.50
N VAL A 85 -5.61 6.76 1.47
CA VAL A 85 -4.71 6.43 2.58
C VAL A 85 -5.02 7.25 3.83
N ALA A 86 -5.44 8.51 3.65
CA ALA A 86 -5.78 9.43 4.72
C ALA A 86 -7.11 9.12 5.43
N LEU A 87 -7.92 8.19 4.92
CA LEU A 87 -9.15 7.75 5.59
C LEU A 87 -8.87 7.27 7.01
N ASP A 88 -9.83 7.44 7.92
CA ASP A 88 -9.75 6.80 9.23
C ASP A 88 -9.83 5.26 9.10
N ASP A 89 -9.51 4.56 10.19
CA ASP A 89 -9.40 3.10 10.19
C ASP A 89 -10.75 2.41 9.91
N GLU A 90 -11.86 3.05 10.30
CA GLU A 90 -13.21 2.54 10.13
C GLU A 90 -13.65 2.63 8.65
N ALA A 91 -13.45 3.78 8.04
CA ALA A 91 -13.69 4.03 6.62
C ALA A 91 -12.77 3.18 5.75
N TRP A 92 -11.49 3.06 6.11
CA TRP A 92 -10.54 2.15 5.46
C TRP A 92 -11.04 0.70 5.48
N GLY A 93 -11.47 0.18 6.63
CA GLY A 93 -11.96 -1.21 6.76
C GLY A 93 -13.24 -1.51 5.96
N ARG A 94 -14.03 -0.48 5.66
CA ARG A 94 -15.23 -0.57 4.83
C ARG A 94 -14.97 -0.42 3.33
N LEU A 95 -13.79 0.03 2.91
CA LEU A 95 -13.49 0.27 1.51
C LEU A 95 -13.64 -1.02 0.68
N ARG A 96 -14.30 -0.89 -0.48
CA ARG A 96 -14.45 -1.94 -1.50
C ARG A 96 -14.04 -1.32 -2.83
N LEU A 97 -13.06 -1.93 -3.48
CA LEU A 97 -12.50 -1.43 -4.75
C LEU A 97 -12.83 -2.45 -5.85
N GLY A 98 -13.58 -2.00 -6.84
CA GLY A 98 -13.92 -2.76 -8.05
C GLY A 98 -13.24 -2.17 -9.30
N PRO A 99 -13.39 -2.80 -10.47
CA PRO A 99 -12.76 -2.35 -11.70
C PRO A 99 -12.95 -0.85 -11.98
N GLY A 100 -11.89 -0.17 -12.42
CA GLY A 100 -11.93 1.26 -12.78
C GLY A 100 -11.75 2.25 -11.62
N TRP A 101 -11.64 1.79 -10.37
CA TRP A 101 -11.47 2.67 -9.20
C TRP A 101 -10.21 3.56 -9.25
N THR A 102 -9.19 3.17 -10.02
CA THR A 102 -7.95 3.95 -10.19
C THR A 102 -8.14 5.22 -11.02
N ALA A 103 -9.24 5.31 -11.78
CA ALA A 103 -9.58 6.45 -12.63
C ALA A 103 -10.39 7.50 -11.84
N ALA A 104 -9.69 8.39 -11.14
CA ALA A 104 -10.29 9.41 -10.29
C ALA A 104 -10.77 10.67 -11.02
N ASP A 105 -11.44 10.53 -12.18
CA ASP A 105 -11.79 11.58 -13.15
C ASP A 105 -10.64 11.96 -14.12
N ARG A 106 -10.57 11.31 -15.28
CA ARG A 106 -9.90 11.88 -16.46
C ARG A 106 -10.92 12.76 -17.20
N ALA A 107 -10.85 14.08 -17.05
CA ALA A 107 -11.27 14.97 -18.13
C ALA A 107 -10.31 14.77 -19.32
N PRO A 108 -10.77 14.82 -20.58
CA PRO A 108 -9.90 14.61 -21.72
C PRO A 108 -9.06 15.87 -21.94
N GLU A 109 -7.86 15.93 -21.35
CA GLU A 109 -6.78 16.74 -21.95
C GLU A 109 -6.04 15.86 -22.95
N GLU A 110 -6.73 15.64 -24.08
CA GLU A 110 -6.04 15.43 -25.35
C GLU A 110 -5.21 16.68 -25.68
N VAL A 111 -4.08 16.41 -26.35
CA VAL A 111 -3.22 17.33 -27.11
C VAL A 111 -2.06 17.98 -26.33
N ARG A 112 -0.85 17.45 -26.61
CA ARG A 112 0.10 18.16 -27.49
C ARG A 112 1.09 17.20 -28.16
N THR A 113 0.76 16.89 -29.40
CA THR A 113 1.65 16.41 -30.46
C THR A 113 2.72 17.46 -30.78
N PRO A 114 3.91 17.03 -31.20
CA PRO A 114 4.52 17.53 -32.43
C PRO A 114 4.57 16.46 -33.52
#